data_AF-G8SDZ9-F1
#
_entry.id   AF-G8SDZ9-F1
#
_cell.length_a   1.000
_cell.length_b   1.000
_cell.length_c   1.000
_cell.angle_alpha   90.00
_cell.angle_beta   90.00
_cell.angle_gamma   90.00
#
_symmetry.space_group_name_H-M   'P 1'
#
loop_
_entity.id
_entity.type
_entity.pdbx_description
1 polymer ?
#
loop_
_entity_poly.entity_id
_entity_poly.type
_entity_poly.pdbx_seq_one_letter_code
_entity_poly.pdbx_strand_id
1 'polypeptide(L)'
;MAVHVGKQQGVFRLRERIYRRFGRWSNRRIAVIGAGIVVLGALGVGTGMSYAGQNDAGAEPNTNCSLLVPADPLSAAGLATPYELSGTGRRRGACHEANPAQAAFVQASVVDPATGKVSVYNPLVIDKGTRPVLDPVVPVLPKNAVVGIWFGFNGENLRLVDSHGSLRGGACVNGVDGSLFSQFAYCNAPAFFSAAHTAIRAGKLKVPPLGTGRDGKPCPTTRDFTVVDQDQSDNVTSAYLIRGSHVAQDTAANRARLRHAPVLVNGSDNLLLVHFVDQALGCTPFQAPDLADNGTLTTSLALNELQAAANQRDPVALVPPNDPMAEVDGRFDRTKLNLYRQGVGMGTVSGTRGLAAPYCQQLVDLAPSRLRADRRFTQKIASPDPGVATNLFTFLAQRLSGSYGNLGCDRLIRSPNPVRLRTRDGVAVDASFPGATGTPTATPSPTARQTPTASPSPTARHTMTASPTVTASPTVTAGRTMTARQTMAASPAPSSARPSSAKPGSPASGSSPPGPSESTTVPDDASPSIETVAADNYTYSNDGGAPKVTAPEAAALPPTRNVSFLARTGGGSMALIAGSVLLTLVGLSVLALLPRRRNPGTYYR
;
A
#
# COMPACT_ATOMS: atom_id res chain seq x y z
N MET A 1 3.64 84.70 21.43
CA MET A 1 3.16 85.03 20.08
C MET A 1 3.17 83.70 19.31
N ALA A 2 2.08 83.10 18.82
CA ALA A 2 0.97 83.64 18.01
C ALA A 2 1.49 84.13 16.63
N VAL A 3 0.96 83.79 15.45
CA VAL A 3 -0.33 83.21 14.97
C VAL A 3 0.02 82.36 13.69
N HIS A 4 -0.62 81.25 13.23
CA HIS A 4 -1.98 80.71 13.44
C HIS A 4 -2.13 79.15 13.47
N VAL A 5 -3.21 78.63 12.87
CA VAL A 5 -3.88 77.30 12.87
C VAL A 5 -4.06 76.77 11.43
N GLY A 6 -4.09 75.44 11.23
CA GLY A 6 -5.14 74.83 10.37
C GLY A 6 -4.81 73.75 9.33
N LYS A 7 -5.43 72.56 9.49
CA LYS A 7 -5.77 71.53 8.47
C LYS A 7 -4.60 70.79 7.76
N GLN A 8 -4.63 69.46 7.52
CA GLN A 8 -5.59 68.40 7.88
C GLN A 8 -4.90 67.15 8.47
N GLN A 9 -5.64 66.36 9.25
CA GLN A 9 -5.31 64.97 9.57
C GLN A 9 -5.64 64.09 8.35
N GLY A 10 -4.75 63.19 7.91
CA GLY A 10 -5.04 62.34 6.74
C GLY A 10 -4.09 61.17 6.43
N VAL A 11 -2.90 61.07 7.04
CA VAL A 11 -1.85 60.13 6.60
C VAL A 11 -1.58 59.01 7.63
N PHE A 12 -2.63 58.47 8.26
CA PHE A 12 -2.50 57.26 9.10
C PHE A 12 -3.75 56.36 9.13
N ARG A 13 -4.45 56.21 8.00
CA ARG A 13 -5.55 55.21 7.84
C ARG A 13 -5.94 54.85 6.39
N LEU A 14 -4.98 54.83 5.45
CA LEU A 14 -5.26 54.55 4.02
C LEU A 14 -4.26 53.57 3.34
N ARG A 15 -3.96 52.44 3.99
CA ARG A 15 -3.26 51.31 3.31
C ARG A 15 -3.88 49.93 3.57
N GLU A 16 -5.09 49.88 4.13
CA GLU A 16 -5.71 48.65 4.65
C GLU A 16 -7.18 48.44 4.18
N ARG A 17 -7.65 49.18 3.17
CA ARG A 17 -9.03 49.07 2.64
C ARG A 17 -9.16 48.83 1.13
N ILE A 18 -8.05 48.62 0.41
CA ILE A 18 -8.06 48.42 -1.05
C ILE A 18 -8.01 46.93 -1.46
N TYR A 19 -7.75 46.01 -0.52
CA TYR A 19 -7.64 44.57 -0.81
C TYR A 19 -8.87 43.70 -0.46
N ARG A 20 -10.04 44.30 -0.15
CA ARG A 20 -11.28 43.55 0.18
C ARG A 20 -12.59 44.21 -0.28
N ARG A 21 -12.76 44.42 -1.60
CA ARG A 21 -14.05 44.43 -2.35
C ARG A 21 -13.75 44.60 -3.85
N PHE A 22 -14.66 44.13 -4.72
CA PHE A 22 -14.41 43.82 -6.15
C PHE A 22 -13.33 42.73 -6.34
N GLY A 23 -13.64 41.47 -6.61
CA GLY A 23 -14.96 40.84 -6.76
C GLY A 23 -15.47 40.78 -8.20
N ARG A 24 -15.27 39.60 -8.83
CA ARG A 24 -15.90 39.11 -10.08
C ARG A 24 -15.86 40.05 -11.30
N TRP A 25 -14.86 39.88 -12.18
CA TRP A 25 -15.06 39.65 -13.63
C TRP A 25 -13.74 39.29 -14.34
N SER A 26 -13.81 39.00 -15.65
CA SER A 26 -12.68 38.83 -16.58
C SER A 26 -11.75 37.61 -16.42
N ASN A 27 -12.33 36.40 -16.36
CA ASN A 27 -11.61 35.17 -16.73
C ASN A 27 -12.04 34.74 -18.15
N ARG A 28 -11.32 35.21 -19.19
CA ARG A 28 -11.29 34.65 -20.57
C ARG A 28 -10.27 35.40 -21.43
N ARG A 29 -9.55 34.67 -22.30
CA ARG A 29 -8.52 35.13 -23.26
C ARG A 29 -7.21 35.66 -22.67
N ILE A 30 -6.27 34.75 -22.42
CA ILE A 30 -4.93 34.66 -23.05
C ILE A 30 -4.40 33.26 -22.70
N ALA A 31 -4.40 32.35 -23.68
CA ALA A 31 -3.95 30.95 -23.57
C ALA A 31 -3.85 30.30 -24.96
N VAL A 32 -2.95 30.80 -25.81
CA VAL A 32 -2.64 30.26 -27.15
C VAL A 32 -1.14 30.46 -27.41
N ILE A 33 -0.54 29.61 -28.26
CA ILE A 33 0.89 29.48 -28.58
C ILE A 33 1.65 28.66 -27.53
N GLY A 34 2.12 27.47 -27.92
CA GLY A 34 2.83 26.54 -27.04
C GLY A 34 2.78 25.05 -27.40
N ALA A 35 2.02 24.64 -28.43
CA ALA A 35 1.94 23.25 -28.88
C ALA A 35 1.72 23.15 -30.40
N GLY A 36 2.45 22.24 -31.07
CA GLY A 36 2.24 21.87 -32.47
C GLY A 36 3.51 21.44 -33.20
N ILE A 37 3.44 20.30 -33.92
CA ILE A 37 4.50 19.70 -34.77
C ILE A 37 5.67 19.14 -33.90
N VAL A 38 6.15 17.89 -34.04
CA VAL A 38 6.22 16.97 -35.20
C VAL A 38 5.51 15.63 -34.96
N VAL A 39 4.84 15.10 -36.00
CA VAL A 39 4.63 13.65 -36.20
C VAL A 39 4.83 13.33 -37.68
N LEU A 40 5.88 12.57 -38.03
CA LEU A 40 6.04 11.64 -39.17
C LEU A 40 7.52 11.33 -39.40
N GLY A 41 7.85 10.05 -39.63
CA GLY A 41 9.21 9.58 -39.91
C GLY A 41 9.48 8.20 -39.29
N ALA A 42 9.27 7.15 -40.07
CA ALA A 42 9.41 5.76 -39.62
C ALA A 42 10.64 5.05 -40.26
N LEU A 43 10.84 3.79 -39.86
CA LEU A 43 11.83 2.80 -40.33
C LEU A 43 13.17 2.77 -39.56
N GLY A 44 13.27 1.76 -38.67
CA GLY A 44 14.51 1.25 -38.11
C GLY A 44 14.29 -0.21 -37.68
N VAL A 45 14.97 -1.16 -38.31
CA VAL A 45 14.81 -2.59 -38.00
C VAL A 45 15.65 -2.95 -36.78
N GLY A 46 15.01 -3.41 -35.71
CA GLY A 46 15.67 -3.89 -34.49
C GLY A 46 14.87 -5.04 -33.87
N THR A 47 15.43 -6.23 -33.87
CA THR A 47 14.76 -7.45 -33.36
C THR A 47 14.85 -7.53 -31.83
N GLY A 48 13.90 -6.91 -31.14
CA GLY A 48 13.60 -7.17 -29.73
C GLY A 48 12.14 -7.64 -29.60
N MET A 49 11.92 -8.83 -29.03
CA MET A 49 10.56 -9.38 -28.85
C MET A 49 9.87 -8.75 -27.63
N SER A 50 9.40 -7.51 -27.79
CA SER A 50 8.34 -6.99 -26.92
C SER A 50 7.04 -7.73 -27.23
N TYR A 51 6.51 -8.49 -26.28
CA TYR A 51 5.15 -9.04 -26.33
C TYR A 51 4.10 -7.94 -26.09
N ALA A 52 4.14 -6.89 -26.91
CA ALA A 52 3.02 -6.00 -27.11
C ALA A 52 1.94 -6.78 -27.87
N GLY A 53 1.07 -7.46 -27.13
CA GLY A 53 -0.15 -8.03 -27.69
C GLY A 53 -0.91 -6.94 -28.45
N GLN A 54 -1.42 -7.27 -29.64
CA GLN A 54 -2.27 -6.36 -30.40
C GLN A 54 -3.61 -6.22 -29.67
N ASN A 55 -3.64 -5.32 -28.69
CA ASN A 55 -4.89 -4.88 -28.11
C ASN A 55 -5.69 -4.16 -29.20
N ASP A 56 -6.94 -4.58 -29.39
CA ASP A 56 -7.97 -3.72 -29.97
C ASP A 56 -7.99 -2.36 -29.25
N ALA A 57 -8.63 -1.35 -29.84
CA ALA A 57 -8.76 -0.01 -29.26
C ALA A 57 -9.66 -0.03 -27.99
N GLY A 58 -9.12 -0.56 -26.90
CA GLY A 58 -9.81 -0.81 -25.65
C GLY A 58 -10.02 0.45 -24.82
N ALA A 59 -11.05 0.40 -23.96
CA ALA A 59 -11.21 1.40 -22.92
C ALA A 59 -10.04 1.34 -21.93
N GLU A 60 -9.67 2.49 -21.36
CA GLU A 60 -8.66 2.55 -20.29
C GLU A 60 -9.02 1.60 -19.14
N PRO A 61 -8.05 0.85 -18.57
CA PRO A 61 -8.32 -0.05 -17.45
C PRO A 61 -8.98 0.67 -16.28
N ASN A 62 -9.96 0.03 -15.63
CA ASN A 62 -10.59 0.60 -14.44
C ASN A 62 -9.58 0.65 -13.29
N THR A 63 -9.00 1.82 -13.03
CA THR A 63 -8.06 2.03 -11.92
C THR A 63 -8.74 2.04 -10.55
N ASN A 64 -10.06 1.88 -10.48
CA ASN A 64 -10.84 1.88 -9.25
C ASN A 64 -11.46 0.48 -9.06
N CYS A 65 -11.02 -0.27 -8.06
CA CYS A 65 -11.44 -1.65 -7.84
C CYS A 65 -12.09 -1.83 -6.46
N SER A 66 -12.67 -3.02 -6.25
CA SER A 66 -13.31 -3.46 -5.03
C SER A 66 -12.87 -4.88 -4.72
N LEU A 67 -12.36 -5.11 -3.51
CA LEU A 67 -11.89 -6.40 -3.05
C LEU A 67 -12.85 -6.96 -1.99
N LEU A 68 -13.50 -8.09 -2.28
CA LEU A 68 -14.33 -8.78 -1.29
C LEU A 68 -13.42 -9.49 -0.27
N VAL A 69 -13.51 -9.08 0.99
CA VAL A 69 -12.77 -9.72 2.09
C VAL A 69 -13.53 -10.97 2.55
N PRO A 70 -12.94 -12.17 2.53
CA PRO A 70 -13.57 -13.42 2.99
C PRO A 70 -14.12 -13.35 4.41
N ALA A 71 -15.10 -14.19 4.71
CA ALA A 71 -15.60 -14.37 6.08
C ALA A 71 -14.47 -14.87 7.01
N ASP A 72 -14.51 -14.45 8.28
CA ASP A 72 -13.51 -14.75 9.31
C ASP A 72 -12.04 -14.64 8.81
N PRO A 73 -11.63 -13.48 8.26
CA PRO A 73 -10.39 -13.36 7.46
C PRO A 73 -9.11 -13.59 8.27
N LEU A 74 -9.17 -13.48 9.60
CA LEU A 74 -8.06 -13.75 10.52
C LEU A 74 -7.90 -15.25 10.86
N SER A 75 -8.75 -16.13 10.32
CA SER A 75 -8.70 -17.58 10.52
C SER A 75 -7.90 -18.27 9.42
N ALA A 76 -7.48 -19.51 9.65
CA ALA A 76 -6.79 -20.33 8.64
C ALA A 76 -7.62 -20.50 7.35
N ALA A 77 -8.94 -20.70 7.49
CA ALA A 77 -9.85 -20.82 6.36
C ALA A 77 -10.08 -19.48 5.64
N GLY A 78 -10.22 -18.38 6.39
CA GLY A 78 -10.38 -17.04 5.83
C GLY A 78 -9.14 -16.55 5.06
N LEU A 79 -7.93 -16.83 5.58
CA LEU A 79 -6.67 -16.57 4.90
C LEU A 79 -6.52 -17.37 3.59
N ALA A 80 -6.92 -18.65 3.60
CA ALA A 80 -6.83 -19.52 2.43
C ALA A 80 -7.98 -19.37 1.42
N THR A 81 -9.03 -18.62 1.77
CA THR A 81 -10.13 -18.30 0.85
C THR A 81 -9.67 -17.17 -0.08
N PRO A 82 -9.74 -17.33 -1.41
CA PRO A 82 -9.39 -16.25 -2.33
C PRO A 82 -10.25 -14.99 -2.12
N TYR A 83 -9.60 -13.84 -2.16
CA TYR A 83 -10.23 -12.53 -2.11
C TYR A 83 -10.70 -12.15 -3.53
N GLU A 84 -11.94 -11.69 -3.70
CA GLU A 84 -12.48 -11.42 -5.05
C GLU A 84 -12.30 -9.96 -5.48
N LEU A 85 -11.48 -9.72 -6.51
CA LEU A 85 -11.33 -8.42 -7.17
C LEU A 85 -12.48 -8.15 -8.15
N SER A 86 -12.96 -6.91 -8.20
CA SER A 86 -14.01 -6.48 -9.12
C SER A 86 -13.96 -4.96 -9.39
N GLY A 87 -14.56 -4.51 -10.50
CA GLY A 87 -14.59 -3.09 -10.86
C GLY A 87 -15.47 -2.22 -9.95
N THR A 88 -14.92 -1.10 -9.44
CA THR A 88 -15.72 -0.08 -8.75
C THR A 88 -16.62 0.65 -9.75
N GLY A 89 -17.93 0.50 -9.57
CA GLY A 89 -18.95 1.20 -10.35
C GLY A 89 -19.20 0.53 -11.71
N ARG A 90 -20.44 0.05 -11.91
CA ARG A 90 -20.89 -0.78 -13.06
C ARG A 90 -20.71 -0.16 -14.48
N ARG A 91 -20.17 1.05 -14.59
CA ARG A 91 -19.92 1.76 -15.86
C ARG A 91 -18.45 2.10 -16.12
N ARG A 92 -17.53 1.87 -15.15
CA ARG A 92 -16.09 2.18 -15.30
C ARG A 92 -15.25 1.00 -15.82
N GLY A 93 -15.86 -0.14 -16.13
CA GLY A 93 -15.17 -1.35 -16.61
C GLY A 93 -14.87 -2.36 -15.49
N ALA A 94 -14.33 -3.51 -15.87
CA ALA A 94 -13.90 -4.55 -14.95
C ALA A 94 -12.49 -4.27 -14.38
N CYS A 95 -12.15 -4.99 -13.31
CA CYS A 95 -10.77 -5.13 -12.84
C CYS A 95 -10.34 -6.57 -13.01
N HIS A 96 -9.10 -6.77 -13.44
CA HIS A 96 -8.50 -8.07 -13.69
C HIS A 96 -7.20 -8.20 -12.90
N GLU A 97 -7.09 -9.21 -12.05
CA GLU A 97 -5.93 -9.42 -11.19
C GLU A 97 -4.67 -9.71 -12.02
N ALA A 98 -4.81 -10.44 -13.12
CA ALA A 98 -3.72 -10.69 -14.07
C ALA A 98 -3.27 -9.44 -14.88
N ASN A 99 -3.86 -8.26 -14.65
CA ASN A 99 -3.40 -6.99 -15.23
C ASN A 99 -2.53 -6.23 -14.21
N PRO A 100 -1.23 -6.01 -14.45
CA PRO A 100 -0.33 -5.36 -13.51
C PRO A 100 -0.76 -3.96 -13.05
N ALA A 101 -1.56 -3.23 -13.83
CA ALA A 101 -2.10 -1.91 -13.46
C ALA A 101 -3.45 -1.95 -12.72
N GLN A 102 -3.96 -3.15 -12.40
CA GLN A 102 -5.21 -3.38 -11.66
C GLN A 102 -5.09 -4.43 -10.56
N ALA A 103 -3.92 -5.05 -10.39
CA ALA A 103 -3.67 -6.09 -9.40
C ALA A 103 -3.79 -5.56 -7.96
N ALA A 104 -4.41 -6.38 -7.10
CA ALA A 104 -4.53 -6.15 -5.67
C ALA A 104 -3.83 -7.28 -4.90
N PHE A 105 -3.13 -6.93 -3.83
CA PHE A 105 -2.24 -7.84 -3.12
C PHE A 105 -2.68 -7.94 -1.67
N VAL A 106 -2.55 -9.14 -1.08
CA VAL A 106 -2.87 -9.37 0.33
C VAL A 106 -1.68 -10.05 0.99
N GLN A 107 -1.26 -9.52 2.13
CA GLN A 107 -0.21 -10.10 2.97
C GLN A 107 -0.67 -10.23 4.40
N ALA A 108 -0.49 -11.41 4.99
CA ALA A 108 -0.71 -11.65 6.41
C ALA A 108 0.63 -11.80 7.13
N SER A 109 0.67 -11.37 8.39
CA SER A 109 1.75 -11.70 9.32
C SER A 109 1.15 -12.14 10.64
N VAL A 110 1.70 -13.22 11.18
CA VAL A 110 1.13 -13.98 12.27
C VAL A 110 2.15 -14.01 13.39
N VAL A 111 1.78 -13.58 14.60
CA VAL A 111 2.63 -13.74 15.79
C VAL A 111 1.98 -14.69 16.78
N ASP A 112 2.76 -15.64 17.29
CA ASP A 112 2.38 -16.52 18.40
C ASP A 112 2.69 -15.81 19.74
N PRO A 113 1.69 -15.44 20.57
CA PRO A 113 1.94 -14.82 21.87
C PRO A 113 2.64 -15.76 22.88
N ALA A 114 2.55 -17.08 22.68
CA ALA A 114 3.16 -18.07 23.56
C ALA A 114 4.68 -18.13 23.37
N THR A 115 5.17 -18.33 22.14
CA THR A 115 6.62 -18.43 21.85
C THR A 115 7.27 -17.14 21.35
N GLY A 116 6.49 -16.15 20.90
CA GLY A 116 6.98 -14.94 20.24
C GLY A 116 7.43 -15.14 18.79
N LYS A 117 7.28 -16.35 18.22
CA LYS A 117 7.58 -16.60 16.80
C LYS A 117 6.66 -15.77 15.91
N VAL A 118 7.21 -15.29 14.79
CA VAL A 118 6.47 -14.67 13.69
C VAL A 118 6.55 -15.58 12.46
N SER A 119 5.53 -15.54 11.62
CA SER A 119 5.48 -16.19 10.30
C SER A 119 4.65 -15.34 9.33
N VAL A 120 4.93 -15.45 8.03
CA VAL A 120 4.20 -14.75 6.95
C VAL A 120 3.21 -15.71 6.31
N TYR A 121 2.18 -15.18 5.67
CA TYR A 121 1.36 -15.90 4.70
C TYR A 121 0.85 -14.91 3.65
N ASN A 122 0.73 -15.32 2.40
CA ASN A 122 0.33 -14.45 1.29
C ASN A 122 -1.02 -14.90 0.70
N PRO A 123 -2.18 -14.44 1.24
CA PRO A 123 -3.49 -14.77 0.68
C PRO A 123 -3.60 -14.41 -0.80
N LEU A 124 -4.37 -15.19 -1.55
CA LEU A 124 -4.51 -15.01 -3.00
C LEU A 124 -5.69 -14.10 -3.35
N VAL A 125 -5.49 -13.18 -4.29
CA VAL A 125 -6.57 -12.46 -4.97
C VAL A 125 -6.91 -13.17 -6.28
N ILE A 126 -8.19 -13.14 -6.68
CA ILE A 126 -8.67 -13.61 -7.98
C ILE A 126 -9.75 -12.67 -8.54
N ASP A 127 -9.96 -12.70 -9.86
CA ASP A 127 -11.14 -12.09 -10.48
C ASP A 127 -12.44 -12.67 -9.90
N LYS A 128 -13.40 -11.82 -9.55
CA LYS A 128 -14.68 -12.21 -8.96
C LYS A 128 -15.42 -13.28 -9.77
N GLY A 129 -15.79 -14.38 -9.12
CA GLY A 129 -16.47 -15.51 -9.74
C GLY A 129 -15.59 -16.43 -10.59
N THR A 130 -14.27 -16.23 -10.63
CA THR A 130 -13.33 -17.14 -11.28
C THR A 130 -12.80 -18.21 -10.32
N ARG A 131 -11.70 -18.89 -10.67
CA ARG A 131 -10.96 -19.80 -9.79
C ARG A 131 -9.46 -19.54 -9.91
N PRO A 132 -8.67 -19.78 -8.86
CA PRO A 132 -7.22 -19.70 -8.95
C PRO A 132 -6.66 -20.78 -9.87
N VAL A 133 -5.44 -20.59 -10.37
CA VAL A 133 -4.74 -21.56 -11.24
C VAL A 133 -4.42 -22.85 -10.48
N LEU A 134 -4.13 -22.71 -9.18
CA LEU A 134 -3.88 -23.77 -8.20
C LEU A 134 -4.49 -23.30 -6.86
N ASP A 135 -5.15 -24.20 -6.13
CA ASP A 135 -5.81 -23.85 -4.87
C ASP A 135 -4.80 -23.34 -3.82
N PRO A 136 -5.14 -22.32 -3.00
CA PRO A 136 -4.26 -21.83 -1.95
C PRO A 136 -3.94 -22.87 -0.88
N VAL A 137 -2.72 -22.82 -0.34
CA VAL A 137 -2.30 -23.65 0.79
C VAL A 137 -3.02 -23.17 2.05
N VAL A 138 -3.68 -24.07 2.80
CA VAL A 138 -4.33 -23.71 4.07
C VAL A 138 -3.29 -23.62 5.18
N PRO A 139 -3.05 -22.43 5.80
CA PRO A 139 -1.98 -22.26 6.78
C PRO A 139 -2.35 -22.87 8.14
N VAL A 140 -1.38 -23.51 8.79
CA VAL A 140 -1.54 -23.98 10.18
C VAL A 140 -1.19 -22.83 11.13
N LEU A 141 -2.21 -22.18 11.68
CA LEU A 141 -2.03 -21.08 12.64
C LEU A 141 -1.75 -21.60 14.07
N PRO A 142 -0.82 -20.98 14.82
CA PRO A 142 -0.59 -21.30 16.23
C PRO A 142 -1.81 -21.08 17.14
N LYS A 143 -1.79 -21.80 18.27
CA LYS A 143 -2.54 -21.58 19.52
C LYS A 143 -2.80 -20.11 19.86
N ASN A 144 -3.99 -19.53 19.60
CA ASN A 144 -4.29 -18.12 19.92
C ASN A 144 -3.37 -17.11 19.19
N ALA A 145 -2.92 -17.44 17.98
CA ALA A 145 -2.11 -16.55 17.16
C ALA A 145 -2.82 -15.22 16.88
N VAL A 146 -2.05 -14.12 16.81
CA VAL A 146 -2.56 -12.81 16.41
C VAL A 146 -2.14 -12.58 14.95
N VAL A 147 -3.12 -12.59 14.06
CA VAL A 147 -2.96 -12.30 12.63
C VAL A 147 -3.19 -10.82 12.39
N GLY A 148 -2.25 -10.14 11.73
CA GLY A 148 -2.50 -8.89 11.02
C GLY A 148 -2.54 -9.17 9.51
N ILE A 149 -3.31 -8.39 8.76
CA ILE A 149 -3.40 -8.45 7.30
C ILE A 149 -3.23 -7.04 6.73
N TRP A 150 -2.53 -6.91 5.62
CA TRP A 150 -2.29 -5.68 4.89
C TRP A 150 -2.62 -5.88 3.42
N PHE A 151 -3.01 -4.79 2.76
CA PHE A 151 -3.46 -4.78 1.37
C PHE A 151 -2.62 -3.81 0.55
N GLY A 152 -2.32 -4.24 -0.66
CA GLY A 152 -1.70 -3.45 -1.71
C GLY A 152 -2.57 -3.36 -2.95
N PHE A 153 -2.29 -2.37 -3.79
CA PHE A 153 -2.95 -2.18 -5.06
C PHE A 153 -2.02 -1.43 -6.03
N ASN A 154 -2.07 -1.76 -7.32
CA ASN A 154 -1.28 -1.08 -8.36
C ASN A 154 -2.09 -0.05 -9.17
N GLY A 155 -3.41 0.05 -8.92
CA GLY A 155 -4.27 1.08 -9.50
C GLY A 155 -4.49 2.27 -8.54
N GLU A 156 -5.50 3.10 -8.82
CA GLU A 156 -5.79 4.31 -8.06
C GLU A 156 -6.42 4.05 -6.68
N ASN A 157 -7.57 3.36 -6.65
CA ASN A 157 -8.38 3.15 -5.43
C ASN A 157 -8.82 1.70 -5.25
N LEU A 158 -8.41 1.07 -4.15
CA LEU A 158 -8.93 -0.21 -3.68
C LEU A 158 -9.93 0.01 -2.53
N ARG A 159 -11.20 -0.35 -2.76
CA ARG A 159 -12.20 -0.41 -1.68
C ARG A 159 -12.35 -1.83 -1.15
N LEU A 160 -12.14 -2.04 0.15
CA LEU A 160 -12.53 -3.29 0.80
C LEU A 160 -14.06 -3.41 0.89
N VAL A 161 -14.59 -4.60 0.59
CA VAL A 161 -16.03 -4.91 0.61
C VAL A 161 -16.29 -6.05 1.58
N ASP A 162 -17.35 -5.88 2.37
CA ASP A 162 -17.75 -6.82 3.42
C ASP A 162 -18.42 -8.10 2.87
N SER A 163 -18.06 -9.22 3.47
CA SER A 163 -18.69 -10.52 3.28
C SER A 163 -19.10 -11.07 4.65
N HIS A 164 -20.40 -11.11 4.92
CA HIS A 164 -20.98 -11.65 6.17
C HIS A 164 -20.45 -11.03 7.48
N GLY A 165 -20.00 -9.76 7.44
CA GLY A 165 -19.41 -9.05 8.58
C GLY A 165 -17.87 -9.10 8.65
N SER A 166 -17.21 -9.58 7.59
CA SER A 166 -15.74 -9.76 7.54
C SER A 166 -14.93 -8.52 7.86
N LEU A 167 -15.36 -7.31 7.45
CA LEU A 167 -14.61 -6.08 7.75
C LEU A 167 -14.63 -5.76 9.24
N ARG A 168 -15.76 -6.03 9.91
CA ARG A 168 -15.88 -5.87 11.37
C ARG A 168 -15.16 -6.98 12.12
N GLY A 169 -15.29 -8.24 11.66
CA GLY A 169 -14.64 -9.41 12.28
C GLY A 169 -13.12 -9.37 12.15
N GLY A 170 -12.59 -8.85 11.05
CA GLY A 170 -11.17 -8.61 10.82
C GLY A 170 -10.62 -7.32 11.41
N ALA A 171 -11.46 -6.45 12.00
CA ALA A 171 -11.07 -5.08 12.40
C ALA A 171 -10.34 -4.33 11.25
N CYS A 172 -10.99 -4.29 10.08
CA CYS A 172 -10.44 -3.75 8.84
C CYS A 172 -10.62 -2.24 8.72
N VAL A 173 -9.60 -1.57 8.19
CA VAL A 173 -9.53 -0.11 7.97
C VAL A 173 -8.90 0.15 6.61
N ASN A 174 -9.58 0.98 5.82
CA ASN A 174 -9.24 1.29 4.42
C ASN A 174 -9.35 2.81 4.16
N GLY A 175 -9.38 3.63 5.23
CA GLY A 175 -9.53 5.08 5.19
C GLY A 175 -10.41 5.60 6.33
N VAL A 176 -11.12 6.68 6.05
CA VAL A 176 -12.24 7.22 6.85
C VAL A 176 -13.50 7.27 5.98
N ASP A 177 -14.67 7.54 6.58
CA ASP A 177 -15.93 7.61 5.84
C ASP A 177 -15.85 8.59 4.65
N GLY A 178 -16.03 8.05 3.44
CA GLY A 178 -15.96 8.80 2.18
C GLY A 178 -14.55 9.07 1.63
N SER A 179 -13.47 8.71 2.32
CA SER A 179 -12.09 8.94 1.86
C SER A 179 -11.17 7.76 2.14
N LEU A 180 -10.83 7.01 1.09
CA LEU A 180 -9.97 5.82 1.16
C LEU A 180 -8.49 6.17 1.34
N PHE A 181 -7.67 5.22 1.82
CA PHE A 181 -6.20 5.28 1.72
C PHE A 181 -5.68 4.93 0.31
N SER A 182 -6.46 5.14 -0.75
CA SER A 182 -6.14 4.80 -2.15
C SER A 182 -5.63 3.37 -2.39
N GLN A 183 -4.31 3.14 -2.31
CA GLN A 183 -3.66 1.86 -2.61
C GLN A 183 -3.54 0.94 -1.38
N PHE A 184 -3.68 1.49 -0.17
CA PHE A 184 -3.42 0.81 1.10
C PHE A 184 -4.71 0.39 1.84
N ALA A 185 -4.63 -0.72 2.59
CA ALA A 185 -5.55 -1.02 3.68
C ALA A 185 -4.92 -2.01 4.67
N TYR A 186 -5.59 -2.25 5.81
CA TYR A 186 -5.21 -3.30 6.75
C TYR A 186 -6.42 -3.90 7.48
N CYS A 187 -6.25 -5.09 8.06
CA CYS A 187 -7.12 -5.72 9.04
C CYS A 187 -6.29 -6.12 10.27
N ASN A 188 -6.74 -5.74 11.47
CA ASN A 188 -6.16 -6.12 12.77
C ASN A 188 -4.68 -5.74 13.03
N ALA A 189 -4.03 -4.97 12.14
CA ALA A 189 -2.62 -4.56 12.27
C ALA A 189 -2.23 -3.97 13.64
N PRO A 190 -3.05 -3.10 14.30
CA PRO A 190 -2.71 -2.58 15.63
C PRO A 190 -2.61 -3.66 16.72
N ALA A 191 -3.40 -4.74 16.61
CA ALA A 191 -3.31 -5.87 17.54
C ALA A 191 -2.05 -6.72 17.26
N PHE A 192 -1.71 -6.94 15.99
CA PHE A 192 -0.45 -7.59 15.61
C PHE A 192 0.76 -6.84 16.17
N PHE A 193 0.89 -5.54 15.92
CA PHE A 193 2.02 -4.75 16.42
C PHE A 193 2.05 -4.71 17.96
N SER A 194 0.89 -4.60 18.62
CA SER A 194 0.81 -4.67 20.09
C SER A 194 1.31 -6.02 20.65
N ALA A 195 0.93 -7.14 20.02
CA ALA A 195 1.37 -8.48 20.38
C ALA A 195 2.88 -8.68 20.10
N ALA A 196 3.35 -8.28 18.91
CA ALA A 196 4.76 -8.35 18.53
C ALA A 196 5.66 -7.51 19.45
N HIS A 197 5.32 -6.25 19.71
CA HIS A 197 6.06 -5.42 20.67
C HIS A 197 6.00 -5.97 22.10
N THR A 198 4.95 -6.69 22.49
CA THR A 198 4.88 -7.39 23.77
C THR A 198 5.82 -8.60 23.81
N ALA A 199 5.89 -9.38 22.72
CA ALA A 199 6.87 -10.46 22.57
C ALA A 199 8.32 -9.94 22.57
N ILE A 200 8.58 -8.78 21.97
CA ILE A 200 9.90 -8.11 21.99
C ILE A 200 10.28 -7.67 23.40
N ARG A 201 9.38 -6.96 24.11
CA ARG A 201 9.61 -6.55 25.52
C ARG A 201 9.81 -7.74 26.46
N ALA A 202 9.20 -8.88 26.16
CA ALA A 202 9.36 -10.13 26.90
C ALA A 202 10.59 -10.97 26.45
N GLY A 203 11.42 -10.47 25.53
CA GLY A 203 12.61 -11.18 25.01
C GLY A 203 12.31 -12.41 24.14
N LYS A 204 11.04 -12.68 23.84
CA LYS A 204 10.58 -13.84 23.05
C LYS A 204 10.81 -13.63 21.55
N LEU A 205 10.43 -12.46 21.04
CA LEU A 205 10.66 -12.05 19.65
C LEU A 205 11.96 -11.24 19.59
N LYS A 206 12.96 -11.76 18.89
CA LYS A 206 14.18 -11.01 18.57
C LYS A 206 14.02 -10.40 17.18
N VAL A 207 14.05 -9.08 17.10
CA VAL A 207 14.18 -8.36 15.84
C VAL A 207 15.67 -8.32 15.48
N PRO A 208 16.08 -8.64 14.24
CA PRO A 208 17.48 -8.56 13.84
C PRO A 208 17.97 -7.10 13.85
N PRO A 209 19.26 -6.86 14.15
CA PRO A 209 19.86 -5.55 13.94
C PRO A 209 19.91 -5.21 12.44
N LEU A 210 20.17 -3.94 12.11
CA LEU A 210 20.50 -3.55 10.74
C LEU A 210 21.94 -3.95 10.42
N GLY A 211 22.16 -4.43 9.20
CA GLY A 211 23.50 -4.65 8.67
C GLY A 211 24.21 -3.33 8.34
N THR A 212 25.41 -3.45 7.76
CA THR A 212 26.14 -2.33 7.14
C THR A 212 26.15 -2.54 5.64
N GLY A 213 25.68 -1.55 4.88
CA GLY A 213 25.67 -1.60 3.42
C GLY A 213 27.07 -1.46 2.81
N ARG A 214 27.18 -1.78 1.51
CA ARG A 214 28.41 -1.60 0.68
C ARG A 214 28.90 -0.15 0.60
N ASP A 215 28.10 0.82 1.04
CA ASP A 215 28.45 2.24 1.18
C ASP A 215 29.14 2.58 2.51
N GLY A 216 29.16 1.67 3.48
CA GLY A 216 29.71 1.86 4.82
C GLY A 216 28.75 2.57 5.79
N LYS A 217 27.44 2.59 5.49
CA LYS A 217 26.40 3.11 6.39
C LYS A 217 25.52 1.97 6.90
N PRO A 218 24.68 2.20 7.93
CA PRO A 218 23.60 1.27 8.24
C PRO A 218 22.77 0.94 6.99
N CYS A 219 22.36 -0.31 6.89
CA CYS A 219 21.32 -0.73 5.95
C CYS A 219 20.06 0.10 6.18
N PRO A 220 19.40 0.54 5.10
CA PRO A 220 18.22 1.40 5.20
C PRO A 220 17.02 0.61 5.75
N THR A 221 15.95 1.35 6.05
CA THR A 221 14.66 0.76 6.42
C THR A 221 13.55 1.49 5.70
N THR A 222 12.33 0.96 5.78
CA THR A 222 11.08 1.64 5.39
C THR A 222 10.82 2.96 6.13
N ARG A 223 11.66 3.34 7.11
CA ARG A 223 11.61 4.62 7.82
C ARG A 223 12.89 5.45 7.64
N ASP A 224 13.64 5.20 6.57
CA ASP A 224 14.83 5.95 6.19
C ASP A 224 14.59 6.69 4.87
N PHE A 225 14.99 7.97 4.80
CA PHE A 225 14.85 8.84 3.61
C PHE A 225 15.68 8.39 2.38
N THR A 226 16.23 7.18 2.39
CA THR A 226 16.79 6.47 1.22
C THR A 226 15.74 5.66 0.46
N VAL A 227 14.77 5.07 1.15
CA VAL A 227 13.60 4.44 0.54
C VAL A 227 12.64 5.58 0.24
N VAL A 228 12.91 6.32 -0.84
CA VAL A 228 12.28 7.61 -1.05
C VAL A 228 10.84 7.45 -1.51
N ASP A 229 9.91 7.97 -0.70
CA ASP A 229 8.53 8.15 -1.12
C ASP A 229 7.76 9.29 -0.39
N GLN A 230 6.51 9.53 -0.83
CA GLN A 230 5.53 10.43 -0.22
C GLN A 230 4.75 9.78 0.93
N ASP A 231 4.41 8.49 0.81
CA ASP A 231 3.47 7.73 1.66
C ASP A 231 4.14 6.55 2.40
N GLN A 232 5.45 6.74 2.64
CA GLN A 232 6.42 5.97 3.42
C GLN A 232 5.89 4.76 4.21
N SER A 233 6.51 3.60 3.97
CA SER A 233 6.13 2.29 4.51
C SER A 233 4.87 1.69 3.87
N ASP A 234 4.47 2.24 2.73
CA ASP A 234 3.61 1.66 1.71
C ASP A 234 4.15 0.29 1.20
N ASN A 235 3.27 -0.47 0.55
CA ASN A 235 2.50 -1.49 1.25
C ASN A 235 3.20 -2.86 1.41
N VAL A 236 2.81 -3.92 0.68
CA VAL A 236 3.17 -5.32 0.95
C VAL A 236 4.31 -5.84 0.06
N THR A 237 4.88 -7.00 0.42
CA THR A 237 5.89 -7.70 -0.39
C THR A 237 5.35 -8.96 -1.09
N SER A 238 4.03 -9.16 -1.12
CA SER A 238 3.39 -10.33 -1.73
C SER A 238 3.58 -10.38 -3.26
N ALA A 239 3.69 -11.60 -3.78
CA ALA A 239 3.79 -11.89 -5.20
C ALA A 239 2.86 -13.04 -5.62
N TYR A 240 2.39 -13.01 -6.87
CA TYR A 240 1.56 -14.05 -7.48
C TYR A 240 2.14 -14.51 -8.83
N LEU A 241 1.82 -15.74 -9.23
CA LEU A 241 2.24 -16.32 -10.53
C LEU A 241 1.11 -16.21 -11.56
N ILE A 242 1.36 -15.55 -12.69
CA ILE A 242 0.36 -15.36 -13.76
C ILE A 242 0.28 -16.57 -14.69
N ARG A 243 -0.93 -17.03 -15.00
CA ARG A 243 -1.20 -18.04 -16.06
C ARG A 243 -2.43 -17.66 -16.88
N GLY A 244 -2.23 -16.85 -17.91
CA GLY A 244 -3.33 -16.26 -18.69
C GLY A 244 -4.06 -15.21 -17.85
N SER A 245 -5.39 -15.25 -17.82
CA SER A 245 -6.22 -14.34 -17.03
C SER A 245 -6.37 -14.71 -15.54
N HIS A 246 -5.60 -15.67 -15.03
CA HIS A 246 -5.71 -16.20 -13.68
C HIS A 246 -4.36 -16.23 -12.98
N VAL A 247 -4.37 -16.24 -11.64
CA VAL A 247 -3.18 -16.24 -10.79
C VAL A 247 -3.15 -17.41 -9.78
N ALA A 248 -1.97 -17.66 -9.21
CA ALA A 248 -1.73 -18.57 -8.09
C ALA A 248 -0.76 -17.92 -7.09
N GLN A 249 -0.74 -18.40 -5.83
CA GLN A 249 0.28 -18.01 -4.85
C GLN A 249 1.68 -18.31 -5.38
N ASP A 250 2.64 -17.40 -5.22
CA ASP A 250 4.04 -17.71 -5.46
C ASP A 250 4.59 -18.58 -4.33
N THR A 251 4.76 -19.87 -4.62
CA THR A 251 5.41 -20.87 -3.77
C THR A 251 6.34 -21.72 -4.64
N ALA A 252 7.38 -22.31 -4.09
CA ALA A 252 8.28 -23.21 -4.81
C ALA A 252 7.51 -24.38 -5.48
N ALA A 253 6.49 -24.91 -4.80
CA ALA A 253 5.60 -25.93 -5.35
C ALA A 253 4.79 -25.43 -6.56
N ASN A 254 4.34 -24.18 -6.54
CA ASN A 254 3.60 -23.58 -7.65
C ASN A 254 4.53 -23.15 -8.79
N ARG A 255 5.71 -22.58 -8.52
CA ARG A 255 6.77 -22.28 -9.52
C ARG A 255 7.20 -23.53 -10.29
N ALA A 256 7.36 -24.66 -9.60
CA ALA A 256 7.73 -25.94 -10.22
C ALA A 256 6.65 -26.50 -11.18
N ARG A 257 5.37 -26.19 -10.92
CA ARG A 257 4.22 -26.56 -11.76
C ARG A 257 3.99 -25.56 -12.89
N LEU A 258 4.07 -24.26 -12.60
CA LEU A 258 3.80 -23.13 -13.48
C LEU A 258 5.12 -22.58 -14.04
N ARG A 259 5.90 -23.46 -14.69
CA ARG A 259 7.21 -23.10 -15.27
C ARG A 259 7.09 -21.91 -16.20
N HIS A 260 7.97 -20.91 -16.00
CA HIS A 260 8.01 -19.64 -16.74
C HIS A 260 6.73 -18.79 -16.63
N ALA A 261 5.95 -18.94 -15.55
CA ALA A 261 4.92 -17.96 -15.20
C ALA A 261 5.58 -16.60 -14.84
N PRO A 262 5.10 -15.47 -15.38
CA PRO A 262 5.50 -14.13 -14.94
C PRO A 262 5.13 -13.91 -13.46
N VAL A 263 5.92 -13.10 -12.76
CA VAL A 263 5.71 -12.79 -11.35
C VAL A 263 5.04 -11.43 -11.20
N LEU A 264 3.81 -11.44 -10.72
CA LEU A 264 3.01 -10.25 -10.41
C LEU A 264 3.38 -9.74 -9.02
N VAL A 265 3.67 -8.43 -8.90
CA VAL A 265 4.12 -7.80 -7.65
C VAL A 265 3.51 -6.41 -7.46
N ASN A 266 3.41 -5.97 -6.21
CA ASN A 266 2.95 -4.63 -5.88
C ASN A 266 4.03 -3.56 -6.13
N GLY A 267 3.61 -2.37 -6.56
CA GLY A 267 4.45 -1.17 -6.69
C GLY A 267 4.99 -0.57 -5.38
N SER A 268 5.34 -1.38 -4.38
CA SER A 268 5.41 -0.97 -2.96
C SER A 268 6.77 -0.49 -2.47
N ASP A 269 6.77 0.40 -1.48
CA ASP A 269 7.95 0.84 -0.69
C ASP A 269 8.68 -0.32 -0.01
N ASN A 270 7.91 -1.25 0.57
CA ASN A 270 8.42 -2.44 1.23
C ASN A 270 9.08 -3.42 0.26
N LEU A 271 8.54 -3.59 -0.94
CA LEU A 271 9.15 -4.41 -2.00
C LEU A 271 10.40 -3.73 -2.56
N LEU A 272 10.33 -2.42 -2.79
CA LEU A 272 11.45 -1.58 -3.23
C LEU A 272 12.66 -1.71 -2.29
N LEU A 273 12.44 -1.67 -0.97
CA LEU A 273 13.48 -1.94 0.01
C LEU A 273 14.11 -3.32 -0.21
N VAL A 274 13.33 -4.38 -0.01
CA VAL A 274 13.90 -5.73 0.22
C VAL A 274 14.34 -6.46 -1.06
N HIS A 275 13.76 -6.14 -2.22
CA HIS A 275 14.15 -6.76 -3.50
C HIS A 275 15.17 -5.94 -4.28
N PHE A 276 15.24 -4.61 -4.10
CA PHE A 276 16.06 -3.74 -4.96
C PHE A 276 17.11 -2.94 -4.18
N VAL A 277 16.71 -2.18 -3.15
CA VAL A 277 17.65 -1.34 -2.37
C VAL A 277 18.60 -2.21 -1.56
N ASP A 278 18.09 -3.22 -0.86
CA ASP A 278 18.92 -4.17 -0.09
C ASP A 278 19.82 -4.99 -1.02
N GLN A 279 19.33 -5.41 -2.19
CA GLN A 279 20.13 -6.10 -3.21
C GLN A 279 21.29 -5.22 -3.73
N ALA A 280 21.03 -3.93 -3.96
CA ALA A 280 22.05 -2.97 -4.38
C ALA A 280 23.12 -2.76 -3.28
N LEU A 281 22.68 -2.63 -2.02
CA LEU A 281 23.55 -2.34 -0.89
C LEU A 281 24.18 -3.58 -0.23
N GLY A 282 23.74 -4.79 -0.57
CA GLY A 282 24.22 -6.03 0.06
C GLY A 282 23.68 -6.22 1.48
N CYS A 283 22.47 -5.74 1.74
CA CYS A 283 21.79 -5.79 3.03
C CYS A 283 20.89 -7.03 3.14
N THR A 284 20.51 -7.38 4.37
CA THR A 284 19.66 -8.54 4.68
C THR A 284 18.38 -8.07 5.38
N PRO A 285 17.19 -8.26 4.78
CA PRO A 285 15.93 -7.85 5.38
C PRO A 285 15.51 -8.78 6.53
N PHE A 286 14.62 -8.32 7.41
CA PHE A 286 14.01 -9.20 8.41
C PHE A 286 13.01 -10.16 7.72
N GLN A 287 13.34 -11.45 7.75
CA GLN A 287 12.50 -12.52 7.20
C GLN A 287 11.89 -13.41 8.30
N ALA A 288 10.79 -14.08 7.97
CA ALA A 288 10.19 -15.15 8.75
C ALA A 288 9.65 -16.27 7.83
N PRO A 289 9.35 -17.47 8.35
CA PRO A 289 8.83 -18.58 7.55
C PRO A 289 7.47 -18.26 6.91
N ASP A 290 7.30 -18.56 5.62
CA ASP A 290 6.00 -18.52 4.94
C ASP A 290 5.19 -19.80 5.23
N LEU A 291 3.96 -19.63 5.73
CA LEU A 291 3.02 -20.72 6.00
C LEU A 291 2.42 -21.34 4.71
N ALA A 292 2.58 -20.70 3.55
CA ALA A 292 2.21 -21.24 2.24
C ALA A 292 3.34 -22.03 1.56
N ASP A 293 4.61 -21.59 1.70
CA ASP A 293 5.77 -22.16 0.99
C ASP A 293 6.68 -23.00 1.90
N ASN A 294 6.08 -23.93 2.65
CA ASN A 294 6.77 -24.91 3.51
C ASN A 294 7.79 -24.31 4.51
N GLY A 295 7.54 -23.10 5.00
CA GLY A 295 8.43 -22.39 5.91
C GLY A 295 9.65 -21.71 5.27
N THR A 296 9.69 -21.61 3.93
CA THR A 296 10.68 -20.79 3.20
C THR A 296 10.68 -19.36 3.74
N LEU A 297 11.87 -18.79 3.95
CA LEU A 297 12.00 -17.46 4.55
C LEU A 297 11.58 -16.37 3.57
N THR A 298 10.64 -15.52 3.99
CA THR A 298 10.15 -14.37 3.21
C THR A 298 9.96 -13.14 4.10
N THR A 299 9.80 -11.98 3.47
CA THR A 299 9.61 -10.67 4.12
C THR A 299 8.12 -10.34 4.28
N SER A 300 7.82 -9.27 5.01
CA SER A 300 6.49 -8.63 4.97
C SER A 300 6.58 -7.17 5.40
N LEU A 301 5.53 -6.39 5.09
CA LEU A 301 5.33 -5.04 5.64
C LEU A 301 5.59 -5.02 7.15
N ALA A 302 4.97 -5.96 7.86
CA ALA A 302 5.02 -6.01 9.31
C ALA A 302 6.40 -6.37 9.86
N LEU A 303 7.19 -7.19 9.15
CA LEU A 303 8.58 -7.50 9.53
C LEU A 303 9.48 -6.29 9.31
N ASN A 304 9.38 -5.64 8.16
CA ASN A 304 10.14 -4.43 7.83
C ASN A 304 9.85 -3.30 8.84
N GLU A 305 8.57 -3.05 9.15
CA GLU A 305 8.19 -2.04 10.16
C GLU A 305 8.61 -2.40 11.59
N LEU A 306 8.67 -3.69 11.95
CA LEU A 306 9.28 -4.11 13.22
C LEU A 306 10.80 -3.88 13.24
N GLN A 307 11.51 -4.12 12.14
CA GLN A 307 12.94 -3.85 12.02
C GLN A 307 13.24 -2.35 12.06
N ALA A 308 12.44 -1.54 11.36
CA ALA A 308 12.51 -0.08 11.37
C ALA A 308 12.22 0.50 12.76
N ALA A 309 11.13 0.07 13.40
CA ALA A 309 10.75 0.53 14.75
C ALA A 309 11.76 0.16 15.84
N ALA A 310 12.53 -0.92 15.67
CA ALA A 310 13.55 -1.33 16.63
C ALA A 310 14.92 -0.66 16.41
N ASN A 311 15.29 -0.38 15.15
CA ASN A 311 16.68 -0.07 14.80
C ASN A 311 16.90 1.28 14.10
N GLN A 312 15.91 1.84 13.40
CA GLN A 312 16.07 3.13 12.71
C GLN A 312 16.41 4.22 13.73
N ARG A 313 17.33 5.12 13.37
CA ARG A 313 17.76 6.24 14.21
C ARG A 313 17.26 7.55 13.63
N ASP A 314 17.24 8.58 14.46
CA ASP A 314 16.89 9.92 14.01
C ASP A 314 17.85 10.39 12.90
N PRO A 315 17.34 10.98 11.81
CA PRO A 315 15.92 11.29 11.55
C PRO A 315 15.13 10.07 11.03
N VAL A 316 13.99 9.79 11.67
CA VAL A 316 13.06 8.71 11.28
C VAL A 316 11.99 9.27 10.34
N ALA A 317 11.90 8.74 9.12
CA ALA A 317 10.79 9.04 8.21
C ALA A 317 9.51 8.38 8.73
N LEU A 318 8.46 9.18 8.92
CA LEU A 318 7.13 8.74 9.37
C LEU A 318 6.09 9.41 8.49
N VAL A 319 5.11 8.64 8.00
CA VAL A 319 3.99 9.08 7.12
C VAL A 319 3.58 10.53 7.41
N PRO A 320 3.81 11.48 6.49
CA PRO A 320 3.65 12.91 6.76
C PRO A 320 2.16 13.33 6.77
N PRO A 321 1.80 14.47 7.39
CA PRO A 321 0.40 14.92 7.44
C PRO A 321 -0.13 15.50 6.12
N ASN A 322 0.71 15.53 5.09
CA ASN A 322 0.49 16.03 3.73
C ASN A 322 0.77 14.94 2.68
N ASP A 323 0.80 13.68 3.11
CA ASP A 323 0.64 12.50 2.24
C ASP A 323 -0.80 12.49 1.69
N PRO A 324 -1.02 12.43 0.36
CA PRO A 324 -2.35 12.35 -0.25
C PRO A 324 -3.24 11.21 0.26
N MET A 325 -2.66 10.05 0.62
CA MET A 325 -3.39 8.91 1.17
C MET A 325 -3.80 9.13 2.63
N ALA A 326 -3.07 9.96 3.38
CA ALA A 326 -3.44 10.44 4.72
C ALA A 326 -4.35 11.70 4.74
N GLU A 327 -4.51 12.42 3.62
CA GLU A 327 -5.39 13.60 3.49
C GLU A 327 -6.85 13.28 3.07
N VAL A 328 -7.76 14.21 3.33
CA VAL A 328 -9.15 14.21 2.83
C VAL A 328 -9.34 15.45 1.94
N ASP A 329 -9.72 15.25 0.69
CA ASP A 329 -9.93 16.33 -0.31
C ASP A 329 -8.74 17.31 -0.46
N GLY A 330 -7.51 16.80 -0.40
CA GLY A 330 -6.29 17.62 -0.43
C GLY A 330 -6.11 18.50 0.82
N ARG A 331 -6.52 17.97 1.99
CA ARG A 331 -6.39 18.61 3.30
C ARG A 331 -6.06 17.57 4.37
N PHE A 332 -5.10 17.89 5.21
CA PHE A 332 -4.82 17.16 6.44
C PHE A 332 -6.09 16.79 7.25
N ASP A 333 -6.26 15.48 7.52
CA ASP A 333 -7.13 14.98 8.57
C ASP A 333 -6.34 14.17 9.61
N ARG A 334 -6.60 14.44 10.90
CA ARG A 334 -5.87 13.79 12.01
C ARG A 334 -6.27 12.33 12.19
N THR A 335 -7.51 11.99 11.92
CA THR A 335 -8.06 10.65 12.11
C THR A 335 -7.50 9.71 11.05
N LYS A 336 -7.57 10.13 9.78
CA LYS A 336 -7.03 9.38 8.63
C LYS A 336 -5.52 9.16 8.77
N LEU A 337 -4.74 10.20 9.06
CA LEU A 337 -3.30 10.07 9.34
C LEU A 337 -2.99 9.11 10.50
N ASN A 338 -3.74 9.21 11.61
CA ASN A 338 -3.49 8.33 12.77
C ASN A 338 -3.87 6.88 12.50
N LEU A 339 -4.92 6.62 11.72
CA LEU A 339 -5.29 5.28 11.28
C LEU A 339 -4.23 4.70 10.33
N TYR A 340 -3.77 5.45 9.32
CA TYR A 340 -2.69 5.01 8.42
C TYR A 340 -1.44 4.63 9.22
N ARG A 341 -0.97 5.53 10.10
CA ARG A 341 0.19 5.30 10.98
C ARG A 341 0.00 4.07 11.88
N GLN A 342 -1.19 3.85 12.44
CA GLN A 342 -1.49 2.63 13.20
C GLN A 342 -1.45 1.37 12.34
N GLY A 343 -1.85 1.46 11.07
CA GLY A 343 -1.72 0.40 10.06
C GLY A 343 -0.29 -0.03 9.81
N VAL A 344 0.68 0.90 9.80
CA VAL A 344 2.12 0.63 9.63
C VAL A 344 2.92 0.63 10.95
N GLY A 345 2.26 0.48 12.11
CA GLY A 345 2.97 0.36 13.40
C GLY A 345 3.76 1.62 13.81
N MET A 346 3.36 2.80 13.34
CA MET A 346 3.92 4.11 13.69
C MET A 346 3.12 4.79 14.82
N GLY A 347 3.78 5.70 15.53
CA GLY A 347 3.17 6.51 16.58
C GLY A 347 2.16 7.53 16.05
N THR A 348 0.99 7.61 16.70
CA THR A 348 -0.05 8.61 16.43
C THR A 348 0.37 10.01 16.89
N VAL A 349 -0.28 11.03 16.31
CA VAL A 349 -0.05 12.44 16.60
C VAL A 349 -1.28 13.09 17.22
N SER A 350 -1.04 13.92 18.25
CA SER A 350 -2.08 14.72 18.91
C SER A 350 -2.48 15.95 18.07
N GLY A 351 -1.54 16.48 17.28
CA GLY A 351 -1.72 17.56 16.32
C GLY A 351 -0.51 17.67 15.37
N THR A 352 -0.65 18.39 14.26
CA THR A 352 0.27 18.30 13.11
C THR A 352 0.84 19.62 12.61
N ARG A 353 0.50 20.74 13.26
CA ARG A 353 1.08 22.06 12.96
C ARG A 353 2.61 21.97 13.06
N GLY A 354 3.28 22.10 11.92
CA GLY A 354 4.74 22.07 11.83
C GLY A 354 5.36 20.67 11.67
N LEU A 355 4.61 19.62 11.29
CA LEU A 355 5.20 18.32 10.92
C LEU A 355 5.53 18.20 9.42
N ALA A 356 4.71 18.79 8.55
CA ALA A 356 4.88 18.73 7.09
C ALA A 356 6.23 19.32 6.61
N ALA A 357 6.55 20.54 7.05
CA ALA A 357 7.74 21.25 6.61
C ALA A 357 9.06 20.57 7.07
N PRO A 358 9.20 20.09 8.33
CA PRO A 358 10.37 19.29 8.72
C PRO A 358 10.53 17.98 7.94
N TYR A 359 9.45 17.27 7.58
CA TYR A 359 9.55 16.09 6.72
C TYR A 359 10.10 16.47 5.33
N CYS A 360 9.53 17.49 4.70
CA CYS A 360 10.03 18.04 3.43
C CYS A 360 11.48 18.54 3.52
N GLN A 361 11.91 19.07 4.66
CA GLN A 361 13.27 19.52 4.89
C GLN A 361 14.24 18.33 5.00
N GLN A 362 13.90 17.32 5.80
CA GLN A 362 14.68 16.08 5.90
C GLN A 362 14.77 15.34 4.55
N LEU A 363 13.68 15.31 3.78
CA LEU A 363 13.64 14.74 2.44
C LEU A 363 14.66 15.39 1.48
N VAL A 364 14.85 16.72 1.53
CA VAL A 364 15.86 17.40 0.69
C VAL A 364 17.27 17.39 1.26
N ASP A 365 17.43 17.34 2.58
CA ASP A 365 18.75 17.35 3.22
C ASP A 365 19.46 15.99 3.13
N LEU A 366 18.69 14.89 3.09
CA LEU A 366 19.21 13.52 3.24
C LEU A 366 19.22 12.75 1.92
N ALA A 367 18.07 12.60 1.28
CA ALA A 367 17.90 11.73 0.12
C ALA A 367 18.85 12.09 -1.05
N PRO A 368 19.03 13.37 -1.45
CA PRO A 368 19.94 13.72 -2.54
C PRO A 368 21.43 13.48 -2.24
N SER A 369 21.81 13.38 -0.95
CA SER A 369 23.17 13.03 -0.58
C SER A 369 23.39 11.52 -0.64
N ARG A 370 22.46 10.70 -0.11
CA ARG A 370 22.63 9.24 -0.15
C ARG A 370 22.41 8.65 -1.54
N LEU A 371 21.42 9.11 -2.32
CA LEU A 371 21.26 8.66 -3.73
C LEU A 371 22.52 8.95 -4.57
N ARG A 372 23.28 10.00 -4.25
CA ARG A 372 24.59 10.28 -4.88
C ARG A 372 25.68 9.29 -4.42
N ALA A 373 25.75 8.98 -3.12
CA ALA A 373 26.73 8.05 -2.57
C ALA A 373 26.53 6.62 -3.12
N ASP A 374 25.27 6.20 -3.17
CA ASP A 374 24.87 4.82 -3.49
C ASP A 374 24.70 4.60 -5.00
N ARG A 375 24.76 5.66 -5.80
CA ARG A 375 24.70 5.64 -7.28
C ARG A 375 25.54 4.53 -7.91
N ARG A 376 26.77 4.30 -7.41
CA ARG A 376 27.69 3.26 -7.92
C ARG A 376 27.21 1.81 -7.71
N PHE A 377 26.22 1.62 -6.84
CA PHE A 377 25.55 0.36 -6.55
C PHE A 377 24.18 0.32 -7.23
N THR A 378 23.36 1.35 -7.05
CA THR A 378 21.99 1.41 -7.56
C THR A 378 21.91 1.61 -9.09
N GLN A 379 22.96 2.10 -9.77
CA GLN A 379 23.04 2.03 -11.24
C GLN A 379 23.30 0.62 -11.80
N LYS A 380 23.63 -0.38 -10.96
CA LYS A 380 23.89 -1.77 -11.38
C LYS A 380 22.68 -2.70 -11.26
N ILE A 381 21.62 -2.24 -10.61
CA ILE A 381 20.35 -2.96 -10.49
C ILE A 381 19.39 -2.40 -11.53
N ALA A 382 18.62 -3.29 -12.17
CA ALA A 382 17.57 -2.90 -13.10
C ALA A 382 16.56 -1.92 -12.44
N SER A 383 15.81 -1.18 -13.24
CA SER A 383 14.70 -0.41 -12.70
C SER A 383 13.60 -1.38 -12.23
N PRO A 384 12.94 -1.15 -11.08
CA PRO A 384 11.69 -1.82 -10.77
C PRO A 384 10.68 -1.64 -11.90
N ASP A 385 10.55 -0.42 -12.42
CA ASP A 385 9.73 -0.08 -13.59
C ASP A 385 10.61 0.44 -14.74
N PRO A 386 10.86 -0.38 -15.79
CA PRO A 386 11.61 0.01 -16.98
C PRO A 386 10.93 1.06 -17.87
N GLY A 387 9.61 1.25 -17.73
CA GLY A 387 8.81 2.21 -18.49
C GLY A 387 8.99 3.65 -18.00
N VAL A 388 9.40 3.84 -16.74
CA VAL A 388 9.64 5.17 -16.16
C VAL A 388 11.11 5.46 -15.87
N ALA A 389 11.96 4.45 -15.65
CA ALA A 389 13.40 4.63 -15.38
C ALA A 389 14.27 3.49 -15.93
N THR A 390 15.57 3.75 -16.13
CA THR A 390 16.50 2.77 -16.77
C THR A 390 17.28 1.89 -15.80
N ASN A 391 17.31 2.24 -14.52
CA ASN A 391 18.01 1.53 -13.43
C ASN A 391 17.49 2.05 -12.07
N LEU A 392 17.73 1.30 -11.00
CA LEU A 392 17.27 1.66 -9.65
C LEU A 392 17.72 3.06 -9.20
N PHE A 393 18.93 3.52 -9.55
CA PHE A 393 19.36 4.90 -9.26
C PHE A 393 18.44 5.95 -9.92
N THR A 394 18.12 5.78 -11.21
CA THR A 394 17.20 6.69 -11.91
C THR A 394 15.76 6.59 -11.39
N PHE A 395 15.32 5.40 -10.96
CA PHE A 395 13.99 5.18 -10.39
C PHE A 395 13.84 5.88 -9.03
N LEU A 396 14.78 5.68 -8.10
CA LEU A 396 14.77 6.36 -6.80
C LEU A 396 14.87 7.88 -6.93
N ALA A 397 15.66 8.38 -7.89
CA ALA A 397 15.72 9.81 -8.18
C ALA A 397 14.40 10.35 -8.78
N GLN A 398 13.69 9.55 -9.57
CA GLN A 398 12.36 9.90 -10.06
C GLN A 398 11.33 9.92 -8.92
N ARG A 399 11.26 8.89 -8.06
CA ARG A 399 10.37 8.91 -6.87
C ARG A 399 10.65 10.17 -6.04
N LEU A 400 11.91 10.45 -5.70
CA LEU A 400 12.27 11.70 -4.99
C LEU A 400 11.78 12.97 -5.68
N SER A 401 11.85 13.02 -7.02
CA SER A 401 11.34 14.16 -7.78
C SER A 401 9.81 14.26 -7.73
N GLY A 402 9.10 13.13 -7.75
CA GLY A 402 7.65 13.03 -7.65
C GLY A 402 7.14 13.35 -6.26
N SER A 403 7.62 12.64 -5.23
CA SER A 403 7.23 12.81 -3.83
C SER A 403 7.44 14.25 -3.35
N TYR A 404 8.53 14.92 -3.76
CA TYR A 404 8.74 16.34 -3.46
C TYR A 404 7.63 17.25 -3.99
N GLY A 405 7.12 16.96 -5.19
CA GLY A 405 6.02 17.70 -5.83
C GLY A 405 4.66 17.36 -5.22
N ASN A 406 4.37 16.07 -5.06
CA ASN A 406 3.09 15.57 -4.55
C ASN A 406 2.85 16.01 -3.09
N LEU A 407 3.88 15.95 -2.24
CA LEU A 407 3.86 16.49 -0.88
C LEU A 407 3.79 18.04 -0.82
N GLY A 408 3.95 18.74 -1.96
CA GLY A 408 3.94 20.21 -2.01
C GLY A 408 5.10 20.87 -1.28
N CYS A 409 6.27 20.21 -1.23
CA CYS A 409 7.41 20.67 -0.46
C CYS A 409 7.95 22.02 -0.94
N ASP A 410 7.78 22.34 -2.22
CA ASP A 410 8.10 23.64 -2.83
C ASP A 410 7.48 24.83 -2.04
N ARG A 411 6.20 24.70 -1.66
CA ARG A 411 5.43 25.70 -0.92
C ARG A 411 5.72 25.66 0.58
N LEU A 412 6.01 24.47 1.12
CA LEU A 412 6.23 24.25 2.55
C LEU A 412 7.61 24.75 3.02
N ILE A 413 8.68 24.43 2.29
CA ILE A 413 10.06 24.84 2.64
C ILE A 413 10.63 25.97 1.77
N ARG A 414 9.89 26.44 0.75
CA ARG A 414 10.28 27.55 -0.15
C ARG A 414 11.58 27.32 -0.91
N SER A 415 11.89 26.05 -1.19
CA SER A 415 13.04 25.61 -1.97
C SER A 415 12.57 25.12 -3.35
N PRO A 416 13.40 25.15 -4.40
CA PRO A 416 13.15 24.33 -5.59
C PRO A 416 13.33 22.83 -5.26
N ASN A 417 12.71 21.97 -6.06
CA ASN A 417 12.99 20.53 -6.06
C ASN A 417 14.51 20.28 -6.20
N PRO A 418 15.16 19.44 -5.36
CA PRO A 418 16.61 19.20 -5.42
C PRO A 418 17.04 18.32 -6.61
N VAL A 419 16.11 17.62 -7.26
CA VAL A 419 16.41 16.68 -8.35
C VAL A 419 16.44 17.38 -9.70
N ARG A 420 17.41 17.02 -10.55
CA ARG A 420 17.43 17.30 -11.99
C ARG A 420 17.55 15.99 -12.75
N LEU A 421 16.41 15.46 -13.16
CA LEU A 421 16.31 14.28 -14.03
C LEU A 421 16.78 14.63 -15.45
N ARG A 422 17.43 13.69 -16.13
CA ARG A 422 17.55 13.66 -17.59
C ARG A 422 16.64 12.54 -18.08
N THR A 423 15.67 12.87 -18.92
CA THR A 423 14.78 11.88 -19.54
C THR A 423 15.12 11.67 -21.01
N ARG A 424 14.67 10.53 -21.55
CA ARG A 424 14.57 10.23 -22.99
C ARG A 424 13.25 9.51 -23.19
N ASP A 425 12.41 10.00 -24.09
CA ASP A 425 11.12 9.38 -24.43
C ASP A 425 10.22 9.14 -23.20
N GLY A 426 10.28 10.04 -22.22
CA GLY A 426 9.62 9.94 -20.91
C GLY A 426 10.49 9.28 -19.82
N VAL A 427 11.25 8.25 -20.16
CA VAL A 427 12.04 7.42 -19.25
C VAL A 427 13.22 8.19 -18.63
N ALA A 428 13.45 8.06 -17.33
CA ALA A 428 14.60 8.60 -16.63
C ALA A 428 15.91 7.84 -16.99
N VAL A 429 16.83 8.55 -17.65
CA VAL A 429 18.14 8.03 -18.10
C VAL A 429 19.33 8.60 -17.31
N ASP A 430 19.11 9.59 -16.44
CA ASP A 430 20.08 10.11 -15.48
C ASP A 430 19.40 10.94 -14.40
N ALA A 431 20.13 11.22 -13.33
CA ALA A 431 19.76 12.23 -12.35
C ALA A 431 21.00 12.92 -11.78
N SER A 432 20.84 14.20 -11.45
CA SER A 432 21.81 14.98 -10.69
C SER A 432 21.11 15.78 -9.60
N PHE A 433 21.85 16.12 -8.54
CA PHE A 433 21.31 16.88 -7.42
C PHE A 433 22.23 18.08 -7.13
N PRO A 434 21.94 19.26 -7.70
CA PRO A 434 22.71 20.48 -7.41
C PRO A 434 22.66 20.85 -5.93
N GLY A 435 23.70 21.48 -5.41
CA GLY A 435 23.74 22.02 -4.04
C GLY A 435 24.01 21.01 -2.91
N ALA A 436 23.66 19.72 -3.05
CA ALA A 436 23.96 18.71 -2.03
C ALA A 436 25.47 18.34 -2.02
N THR A 437 26.25 19.10 -1.25
CA THR A 437 27.71 18.97 -1.14
C THR A 437 28.13 18.03 -0.01
N GLY A 438 28.68 16.87 -0.37
CA GLY A 438 29.37 15.97 0.56
C GLY A 438 28.48 15.01 1.35
N THR A 439 29.14 14.05 1.99
CA THR A 439 28.56 13.06 2.92
C THR A 439 27.77 13.76 4.03
N PRO A 440 26.61 13.23 4.48
CA PRO A 440 25.94 13.77 5.65
C PRO A 440 26.84 13.59 6.88
N THR A 441 27.46 14.69 7.33
CA THR A 441 28.00 14.82 8.68
C THR A 441 26.84 14.64 9.64
N ALA A 442 26.98 13.75 10.62
CA ALA A 442 25.96 13.58 11.65
C ALA A 442 25.83 14.89 12.44
N THR A 443 24.74 15.63 12.23
CA THR A 443 24.40 16.81 13.03
C THR A 443 24.39 16.39 14.50
N PRO A 444 25.17 17.02 15.39
CA PRO A 444 25.13 16.68 16.81
C PRO A 444 23.71 16.91 17.32
N SER A 445 23.11 15.86 17.89
CA SER A 445 21.73 15.89 18.37
C SER A 445 21.54 17.07 19.31
N PRO A 446 20.52 17.93 19.10
CA PRO A 446 20.29 19.08 19.98
C PRO A 446 20.08 18.60 21.40
N THR A 447 20.85 19.15 22.34
CA THR A 447 20.84 18.76 23.77
C THR A 447 19.40 18.67 24.28
N ALA A 448 19.05 17.50 24.83
CA ALA A 448 17.67 17.12 25.10
C ALA A 448 16.92 18.15 25.95
N ARG A 449 16.09 18.98 25.32
CA ARG A 449 15.16 19.86 26.02
C ARG A 449 14.06 18.97 26.60
N GLN A 450 14.03 18.90 27.93
CA GLN A 450 13.29 17.93 28.74
C GLN A 450 11.90 17.59 28.17
N THR A 451 11.66 16.30 27.96
CA THR A 451 10.35 15.73 27.69
C THR A 451 9.37 16.13 28.81
N PRO A 452 8.13 16.57 28.51
CA PRO A 452 7.14 16.78 29.55
C PRO A 452 6.82 15.44 30.22
N THR A 453 7.11 15.35 31.52
CA THR A 453 6.96 14.14 32.33
C THR A 453 5.55 13.55 32.23
N ALA A 454 5.45 12.24 31.96
CA ALA A 454 4.19 11.51 32.03
C ALA A 454 3.62 11.56 33.45
N SER A 455 2.37 12.00 33.60
CA SER A 455 1.74 12.16 34.91
C SER A 455 1.58 10.80 35.62
N PRO A 456 2.09 10.61 36.84
CA PRO A 456 1.97 9.34 37.56
C PRO A 456 0.56 9.17 38.14
N SER A 457 -0.12 8.09 37.75
CA SER A 457 -1.33 7.63 38.45
C SER A 457 -0.95 6.91 39.75
N PRO A 458 -1.64 7.15 40.89
CA PRO A 458 -1.13 6.77 42.20
C PRO A 458 -1.17 5.25 42.47
N THR A 459 -0.05 4.72 42.96
CA THR A 459 0.04 3.34 43.47
C THR A 459 -0.49 3.26 44.90
N ALA A 460 -1.48 2.41 45.15
CA ALA A 460 -2.01 2.15 46.50
C ALA A 460 -0.97 1.41 47.36
N ARG A 461 -0.79 1.87 48.61
CA ARG A 461 0.26 1.40 49.52
C ARG A 461 -0.31 0.46 50.59
N HIS A 462 -0.23 -0.84 50.37
CA HIS A 462 -0.57 -1.84 51.39
C HIS A 462 0.68 -2.48 52.00
N THR A 463 0.96 -2.10 53.25
CA THR A 463 1.90 -2.80 54.13
C THR A 463 1.23 -4.05 54.66
N MET A 464 1.87 -5.22 54.52
CA MET A 464 1.48 -6.45 55.21
C MET A 464 2.49 -6.74 56.32
N THR A 465 2.01 -6.82 57.56
CA THR A 465 2.79 -7.21 58.75
C THR A 465 2.49 -8.69 59.09
N ALA A 466 3.36 -9.34 59.85
CA ALA A 466 3.42 -10.80 60.01
C ALA A 466 2.22 -11.46 60.75
N SER A 467 2.16 -12.80 60.59
CA SER A 467 1.22 -13.73 61.25
C SER A 467 1.28 -13.69 62.79
N PRO A 468 0.24 -14.22 63.45
CA PRO A 468 0.45 -15.48 64.19
C PRO A 468 -0.59 -16.57 63.82
N THR A 469 -0.83 -17.53 64.71
CA THR A 469 -1.09 -18.95 64.35
C THR A 469 -2.38 -19.53 64.98
N VAL A 470 -2.71 -20.77 64.57
CA VAL A 470 -3.50 -21.85 65.21
C VAL A 470 -5.05 -21.93 65.18
N THR A 471 -5.53 -23.11 64.74
CA THR A 471 -6.53 -24.01 65.37
C THR A 471 -7.99 -24.12 64.85
N ALA A 472 -8.31 -25.38 64.50
CA ALA A 472 -9.59 -26.11 64.51
C ALA A 472 -10.75 -25.78 63.53
N SER A 473 -11.29 -26.85 62.94
CA SER A 473 -12.68 -26.97 62.46
C SER A 473 -13.65 -27.17 63.63
N PRO A 474 -14.97 -27.00 63.41
CA PRO A 474 -15.80 -28.20 63.34
C PRO A 474 -16.94 -28.19 62.29
N THR A 475 -17.54 -29.36 62.10
CA THR A 475 -18.64 -29.72 61.19
C THR A 475 -20.01 -29.09 61.55
N VAL A 476 -20.82 -28.74 60.53
CA VAL A 476 -22.30 -28.67 60.61
C VAL A 476 -22.92 -29.27 59.32
N THR A 477 -24.16 -29.77 59.38
CA THR A 477 -24.76 -30.70 58.40
C THR A 477 -26.21 -30.31 58.00
N ALA A 478 -26.58 -30.61 56.73
CA ALA A 478 -27.95 -30.54 56.13
C ALA A 478 -28.62 -29.15 56.06
N GLY A 479 -29.64 -28.88 55.22
CA GLY A 479 -30.31 -29.60 54.13
C GLY A 479 -30.85 -28.58 53.08
N ARG A 480 -31.66 -28.86 52.06
CA ARG A 480 -32.64 -29.94 51.78
C ARG A 480 -32.80 -30.20 50.26
N THR A 481 -33.07 -31.47 49.95
CA THR A 481 -33.94 -32.03 48.89
C THR A 481 -34.50 -31.13 47.77
N MET A 482 -34.27 -31.53 46.52
CA MET A 482 -35.32 -31.65 45.50
C MET A 482 -35.06 -32.88 44.62
N THR A 483 -36.12 -33.56 44.17
CA THR A 483 -36.05 -34.88 43.52
C THR A 483 -36.38 -34.79 42.04
N ALA A 484 -35.53 -35.36 41.18
CA ALA A 484 -35.84 -35.60 39.77
C ALA A 484 -35.59 -37.08 39.42
N ARG A 485 -36.60 -37.75 38.87
CA ARG A 485 -36.57 -39.19 38.55
C ARG A 485 -36.30 -39.40 37.06
N GLN A 486 -35.59 -40.48 36.75
CA GLN A 486 -35.20 -40.88 35.39
C GLN A 486 -36.40 -41.17 34.46
N THR A 487 -36.21 -40.92 33.18
CA THR A 487 -36.63 -41.83 32.10
C THR A 487 -35.63 -41.74 30.94
N MET A 488 -35.47 -42.82 30.17
CA MET A 488 -34.47 -42.93 29.09
C MET A 488 -35.12 -43.12 27.72
N ALA A 489 -34.43 -42.71 26.65
CA ALA A 489 -34.08 -43.58 25.52
C ALA A 489 -33.38 -42.78 24.40
N ALA A 490 -32.22 -43.27 23.95
CA ALA A 490 -31.66 -42.93 22.64
C ALA A 490 -31.67 -44.20 21.78
N SER A 491 -32.14 -44.10 20.53
CA SER A 491 -32.26 -45.27 19.64
C SER A 491 -30.99 -45.49 18.82
N PRO A 492 -30.37 -46.68 18.87
CA PRO A 492 -29.34 -47.10 17.91
C PRO A 492 -29.97 -47.67 16.63
N ALA A 493 -29.22 -47.65 15.52
CA ALA A 493 -29.62 -48.29 14.27
C ALA A 493 -29.35 -49.82 14.30
N PRO A 494 -30.18 -50.65 13.61
CA PRO A 494 -30.01 -52.11 13.57
C PRO A 494 -28.98 -52.56 12.52
N SER A 495 -28.48 -53.80 12.65
CA SER A 495 -27.57 -54.44 11.68
C SER A 495 -27.78 -55.97 11.62
N SER A 496 -27.83 -56.51 10.40
CA SER A 496 -27.90 -57.94 10.05
C SER A 496 -27.73 -58.12 8.52
N ALA A 497 -27.23 -59.22 7.95
CA ALA A 497 -26.40 -60.32 8.46
C ALA A 497 -25.75 -61.13 7.30
N ARG A 498 -24.45 -61.49 7.42
CA ARG A 498 -23.80 -62.84 7.30
C ARG A 498 -24.14 -63.83 6.12
N PRO A 499 -23.30 -64.85 5.81
CA PRO A 499 -21.89 -64.87 5.33
C PRO A 499 -21.54 -65.85 4.17
N SER A 500 -20.30 -65.77 3.65
CA SER A 500 -19.59 -66.86 2.92
C SER A 500 -18.05 -66.63 2.92
N SER A 501 -17.15 -67.55 2.56
CA SER A 501 -17.01 -68.97 2.97
C SER A 501 -15.63 -69.58 2.60
N ALA A 502 -14.70 -69.74 3.58
CA ALA A 502 -13.40 -70.47 3.51
C ALA A 502 -12.33 -69.97 2.49
N LYS A 503 -11.02 -70.31 2.51
CA LYS A 503 -9.93 -70.75 3.44
C LYS A 503 -8.78 -71.29 2.53
N PRO A 504 -7.54 -71.58 2.98
CA PRO A 504 -6.42 -70.74 3.49
C PRO A 504 -5.20 -70.63 2.53
N GLY A 505 -4.20 -69.80 2.89
CA GLY A 505 -2.81 -69.88 2.39
C GLY A 505 -1.78 -69.17 3.29
N SER A 506 -0.72 -69.86 3.71
CA SER A 506 0.38 -69.40 4.60
C SER A 506 1.43 -70.54 4.75
N PRO A 507 2.66 -70.34 5.29
CA PRO A 507 3.17 -69.21 6.09
C PRO A 507 4.62 -68.71 5.75
N ALA A 508 5.20 -67.91 6.67
CA ALA A 508 6.63 -67.70 6.99
C ALA A 508 7.45 -66.71 6.10
N SER A 509 8.42 -65.91 6.59
CA SER A 509 8.99 -65.64 7.94
C SER A 509 9.12 -64.09 8.14
N GLY A 510 9.19 -63.50 9.33
CA GLY A 510 10.36 -63.40 10.25
C GLY A 510 11.33 -62.27 9.84
N SER A 511 11.90 -61.40 10.70
CA SER A 511 11.86 -61.28 12.18
C SER A 511 12.28 -59.86 12.66
N SER A 512 12.20 -59.59 13.98
CA SER A 512 12.26 -58.27 14.65
C SER A 512 13.64 -57.57 14.74
N PRO A 513 13.71 -56.27 15.11
CA PRO A 513 14.93 -55.44 15.08
C PRO A 513 15.57 -55.18 16.46
N PRO A 514 16.75 -54.50 16.49
CA PRO A 514 17.15 -53.63 17.59
C PRO A 514 17.56 -52.20 17.15
N GLY A 515 17.58 -51.25 18.09
CA GLY A 515 18.36 -50.01 18.02
C GLY A 515 19.50 -50.03 19.07
N PRO A 516 20.03 -48.89 19.56
CA PRO A 516 19.71 -47.50 19.25
C PRO A 516 20.96 -46.61 18.93
N SER A 517 20.71 -45.32 18.71
CA SER A 517 21.61 -44.16 18.93
C SER A 517 23.09 -44.20 18.48
N GLU A 518 23.45 -43.30 17.56
CA GLU A 518 24.71 -42.56 17.67
C GLU A 518 24.52 -41.08 17.26
N SER A 519 25.43 -40.21 17.68
CA SER A 519 25.40 -38.76 17.45
C SER A 519 26.24 -38.38 16.23
N THR A 520 25.79 -37.40 15.45
CA THR A 520 26.64 -36.77 14.42
C THR A 520 26.48 -35.26 14.44
N THR A 521 27.60 -34.55 14.59
CA THR A 521 27.68 -33.09 14.59
C THR A 521 27.38 -32.51 13.20
N VAL A 522 26.47 -31.53 13.15
CA VAL A 522 26.28 -30.66 11.99
C VAL A 522 27.20 -29.44 12.16
N PRO A 523 28.04 -29.07 11.18
CA PRO A 523 28.79 -27.82 11.19
C PRO A 523 27.90 -26.63 10.81
N ASP A 524 28.18 -25.47 11.40
CA ASP A 524 27.59 -24.18 11.01
C ASP A 524 28.12 -23.68 9.64
N ASP A 525 27.68 -22.49 9.23
CA ASP A 525 28.00 -21.77 7.98
C ASP A 525 27.46 -22.38 6.68
N ALA A 526 26.14 -22.30 6.52
CA ALA A 526 25.48 -22.21 5.21
C ALA A 526 24.43 -21.08 5.21
N SER A 527 24.82 -19.87 4.78
CA SER A 527 23.84 -18.84 4.44
C SER A 527 23.02 -19.31 3.23
N PRO A 528 21.67 -19.32 3.29
CA PRO A 528 20.85 -19.70 2.14
C PRO A 528 21.01 -18.66 1.02
N SER A 529 21.52 -19.09 -0.13
CA SER A 529 21.58 -18.28 -1.34
C SER A 529 20.17 -17.90 -1.77
N ILE A 530 19.89 -16.60 -1.91
CA ILE A 530 18.65 -16.17 -2.58
C ILE A 530 18.76 -16.62 -4.04
N GLU A 531 17.86 -17.51 -4.46
CA GLU A 531 17.70 -17.87 -5.88
C GLU A 531 17.20 -16.62 -6.61
N THR A 532 18.14 -15.87 -7.22
CA THR A 532 17.82 -14.59 -7.86
C THR A 532 17.07 -14.81 -9.16
N VAL A 533 15.74 -14.89 -9.06
CA VAL A 533 14.84 -14.58 -10.17
C VAL A 533 15.25 -13.22 -10.71
N ALA A 534 15.60 -13.16 -12.00
CA ALA A 534 16.03 -11.91 -12.64
C ALA A 534 14.91 -10.87 -12.57
N ALA A 535 15.29 -9.60 -12.38
CA ALA A 535 14.34 -8.48 -12.29
C ALA A 535 13.35 -8.47 -13.49
N ASP A 536 13.84 -8.89 -14.65
CA ASP A 536 13.16 -9.05 -15.93
C ASP A 536 11.84 -9.88 -15.89
N ASN A 537 11.61 -10.68 -14.84
CA ASN A 537 10.38 -11.48 -14.67
C ASN A 537 9.27 -10.80 -13.84
N TYR A 538 9.54 -9.66 -13.23
CA TYR A 538 8.58 -8.95 -12.37
C TYR A 538 7.75 -7.94 -13.15
N THR A 539 6.41 -8.04 -13.07
CA THR A 539 5.50 -7.02 -13.60
C THR A 539 5.18 -5.98 -12.51
N TYR A 540 6.17 -5.16 -12.16
CA TYR A 540 6.02 -4.03 -11.25
C TYR A 540 5.34 -2.86 -11.97
N SER A 541 4.46 -2.13 -11.26
CA SER A 541 3.72 -0.97 -11.77
C SER A 541 3.51 0.00 -10.61
N ASN A 542 4.05 1.22 -10.69
CA ASN A 542 3.80 2.28 -9.70
C ASN A 542 3.42 3.59 -10.42
N ASP A 543 2.12 3.77 -10.61
CA ASP A 543 1.54 4.95 -11.28
C ASP A 543 1.59 6.23 -10.42
N GLY A 544 1.85 6.11 -9.11
CA GLY A 544 1.92 7.23 -8.16
C GLY A 544 3.10 8.18 -8.39
N GLY A 545 4.15 7.72 -9.09
CA GLY A 545 5.32 8.51 -9.44
C GLY A 545 5.09 9.54 -10.57
N ALA A 546 3.94 9.54 -11.24
CA ALA A 546 3.63 10.41 -12.37
C ALA A 546 2.50 11.41 -12.05
N PRO A 547 2.68 12.73 -12.23
CA PRO A 547 1.66 13.73 -11.90
C PRO A 547 0.51 13.74 -12.92
N LYS A 548 -0.46 12.84 -12.75
CA LYS A 548 -1.72 12.81 -13.51
C LYS A 548 -2.59 14.01 -13.13
N VAL A 549 -2.59 15.05 -13.96
CA VAL A 549 -3.42 16.26 -13.77
C VAL A 549 -4.88 15.96 -14.11
N THR A 550 -5.61 15.37 -13.16
CA THR A 550 -7.05 15.14 -13.26
C THR A 550 -7.83 16.41 -12.90
N ALA A 551 -8.86 16.71 -13.70
CA ALA A 551 -9.80 17.79 -13.39
C ALA A 551 -10.84 17.31 -12.35
N PRO A 552 -11.31 18.16 -11.42
CA PRO A 552 -12.21 17.74 -10.35
C PRO A 552 -13.56 17.23 -10.89
N GLU A 553 -13.91 15.99 -10.56
CA GLU A 553 -15.19 15.37 -10.92
C GLU A 553 -16.34 16.09 -10.17
N ALA A 554 -17.32 16.60 -10.92
CA ALA A 554 -18.39 17.42 -10.35
C ALA A 554 -19.41 16.55 -9.59
N ALA A 555 -19.43 16.66 -8.27
CA ALA A 555 -20.33 15.91 -7.40
C ALA A 555 -21.81 16.15 -7.75
N ALA A 556 -22.51 15.08 -8.14
CA ALA A 556 -23.94 15.12 -8.43
C ALA A 556 -24.76 15.18 -7.13
N LEU A 557 -25.65 16.18 -7.03
CA LEU A 557 -26.54 16.34 -5.87
C LEU A 557 -27.63 15.25 -5.83
N PRO A 558 -27.99 14.73 -4.64
CA PRO A 558 -29.08 13.75 -4.52
C PRO A 558 -30.46 14.42 -4.69
N PRO A 559 -31.44 13.75 -5.33
CA PRO A 559 -32.78 14.28 -5.49
C PRO A 559 -33.60 14.18 -4.21
N THR A 560 -34.26 15.28 -3.83
CA THR A 560 -35.24 15.29 -2.73
C THR A 560 -36.54 14.60 -3.16
N ARG A 561 -37.11 13.78 -2.26
CA ARG A 561 -38.47 13.24 -2.39
C ARG A 561 -39.42 14.02 -1.47
N ASN A 562 -40.60 14.37 -1.98
CA ASN A 562 -41.87 13.98 -1.35
C ASN A 562 -43.10 14.24 -2.24
N VAL A 563 -43.91 13.19 -2.41
CA VAL A 563 -45.40 13.09 -2.47
C VAL A 563 -46.19 14.37 -2.87
N SER A 564 -47.14 14.36 -3.82
CA SER A 564 -48.30 13.44 -3.83
C SER A 564 -49.08 13.34 -5.17
N PHE A 565 -49.81 12.23 -5.35
CA PHE A 565 -51.14 12.07 -6.01
C PHE A 565 -51.45 12.91 -7.29
N LEU A 566 -51.71 12.31 -8.47
CA LEU A 566 -52.98 11.64 -8.79
C LEU A 566 -52.97 10.82 -10.12
N ALA A 567 -53.73 9.71 -10.11
CA ALA A 567 -54.58 9.13 -11.16
C ALA A 567 -54.11 8.84 -12.63
N ARG A 568 -54.40 7.57 -13.01
CA ARG A 568 -55.08 7.11 -14.26
C ARG A 568 -54.32 6.83 -15.57
N THR A 569 -54.39 5.54 -15.95
CA THR A 569 -54.70 4.95 -17.29
C THR A 569 -53.87 5.27 -18.52
N GLY A 570 -53.49 4.21 -19.25
CA GLY A 570 -53.16 4.27 -20.68
C GLY A 570 -52.16 3.19 -21.11
N GLY A 571 -52.64 2.06 -21.64
CA GLY A 571 -51.77 1.09 -22.31
C GLY A 571 -51.42 1.52 -23.74
N GLY A 572 -50.38 0.93 -24.33
CA GLY A 572 -49.96 1.24 -25.71
C GLY A 572 -48.77 0.39 -26.17
N SER A 573 -49.05 -0.62 -26.99
CA SER A 573 -48.08 -1.56 -27.57
C SER A 573 -47.31 -0.98 -28.77
N MET A 574 -46.35 -1.77 -29.30
CA MET A 574 -45.56 -1.58 -30.54
C MET A 574 -44.44 -0.51 -30.42
N ALA A 575 -43.16 -0.69 -30.78
CA ALA A 575 -42.35 -1.70 -31.51
C ALA A 575 -41.94 -1.32 -32.96
N LEU A 576 -40.75 -1.84 -33.33
CA LEU A 576 -40.15 -2.03 -34.67
C LEU A 576 -39.42 -0.87 -35.39
N ILE A 577 -38.25 -1.25 -35.93
CA ILE A 577 -37.55 -0.78 -37.17
C ILE A 577 -37.06 0.69 -37.19
N ALA A 578 -35.78 1.07 -37.38
CA ALA A 578 -34.52 0.53 -37.92
C ALA A 578 -34.12 1.06 -39.33
N GLY A 579 -32.83 1.41 -39.48
CA GLY A 579 -32.22 1.94 -40.72
C GLY A 579 -32.46 3.44 -40.97
N SER A 580 -31.69 4.16 -41.79
CA SER A 580 -30.35 3.87 -42.37
C SER A 580 -29.67 5.19 -42.81
N VAL A 581 -28.36 5.14 -43.07
CA VAL A 581 -27.53 6.29 -43.50
C VAL A 581 -27.65 6.56 -45.00
N LEU A 582 -27.75 7.84 -45.44
CA LEU A 582 -27.14 8.29 -46.71
C LEU A 582 -26.89 9.82 -46.82
N LEU A 583 -26.05 10.16 -47.81
CA LEU A 583 -25.44 11.44 -48.20
C LEU A 583 -26.37 12.65 -48.45
N THR A 584 -25.77 13.85 -48.45
CA THR A 584 -25.93 14.82 -49.57
C THR A 584 -24.69 15.73 -49.69
N LEU A 585 -24.50 16.40 -50.84
CA LEU A 585 -23.29 17.15 -51.20
C LEU A 585 -23.61 18.25 -52.26
N VAL A 586 -22.63 19.14 -52.52
CA VAL A 586 -22.50 20.11 -53.66
C VAL A 586 -23.17 21.51 -53.56
N GLY A 587 -22.34 22.56 -53.78
CA GLY A 587 -22.69 23.77 -54.57
C GLY A 587 -22.81 25.12 -53.82
N LEU A 588 -22.55 26.29 -54.42
CA LEU A 588 -21.72 26.68 -55.59
C LEU A 588 -21.62 28.24 -55.68
N SER A 589 -20.66 28.76 -56.46
CA SER A 589 -20.57 30.15 -57.03
C SER A 589 -20.18 31.36 -56.12
N VAL A 590 -19.76 32.54 -56.62
CA VAL A 590 -18.61 32.95 -57.52
C VAL A 590 -18.63 34.49 -57.82
N LEU A 591 -17.48 35.13 -58.14
CA LEU A 591 -17.26 36.55 -58.59
C LEU A 591 -17.49 37.69 -57.52
N ALA A 592 -16.93 38.93 -57.56
CA ALA A 592 -15.86 39.57 -58.38
C ALA A 592 -15.17 40.82 -57.73
N LEU A 593 -13.82 40.87 -57.75
CA LEU A 593 -12.88 41.96 -58.15
C LEU A 593 -13.02 43.49 -57.76
N LEU A 594 -12.01 43.98 -56.99
CA LEU A 594 -11.15 45.19 -57.22
C LEU A 594 -11.72 46.65 -57.06
N PRO A 595 -10.89 47.75 -57.07
CA PRO A 595 -9.66 48.02 -56.28
C PRO A 595 -9.43 49.49 -55.76
N ARG A 596 -8.43 49.65 -54.86
CA ARG A 596 -7.50 50.82 -54.63
C ARG A 596 -8.01 52.28 -54.51
N ARG A 597 -7.57 52.97 -53.44
CA ARG A 597 -6.90 54.30 -53.48
C ARG A 597 -5.98 54.53 -52.26
N ARG A 598 -5.26 55.67 -52.19
CA ARG A 598 -4.09 55.95 -51.30
C ARG A 598 -4.13 57.37 -50.71
N ASN A 599 -3.55 57.57 -49.50
CA ASN A 599 -2.93 58.81 -48.96
C ASN A 599 -3.84 60.04 -48.67
N PRO A 600 -3.36 61.10 -47.94
CA PRO A 600 -2.34 61.18 -46.87
C PRO A 600 -2.71 62.07 -45.62
N GLY A 601 -1.85 62.08 -44.58
CA GLY A 601 -1.72 63.19 -43.59
C GLY A 601 -2.64 63.14 -42.35
N THR A 602 -2.41 63.87 -41.23
CA THR A 602 -1.22 64.67 -40.82
C THR A 602 -1.17 64.91 -39.29
N TYR A 603 0.05 65.12 -38.76
CA TYR A 603 0.54 65.61 -37.45
C TYR A 603 -0.35 66.26 -36.34
N TYR A 604 0.17 66.15 -35.10
CA TYR A 604 -0.16 66.84 -33.83
C TYR A 604 -1.57 66.60 -33.25
N ARG A 605 -1.72 66.35 -31.95
CA ARG A 605 -1.05 67.00 -30.81
C ARG A 605 -0.63 66.04 -29.70
#